data_AF-A0A0L1L7Z7-F1
#
_entry.id   AF-A0A0L1L7Z7-F1
#
_cell.length_a   1.000
_cell.length_b   1.000
_cell.length_c   1.000
_cell.angle_alpha   90.00
_cell.angle_beta   90.00
_cell.angle_gamma   90.00
#
_symmetry.space_group_name_H-M   'P 1'
#
loop_
_entity.id
_entity.type
_entity.pdbx_description
1 polymer ?
#
loop_
_entity_poly.entity_id
_entity_poly.type
_entity_poly.pdbx_seq_one_letter_code
_entity_poly.pdbx_strand_id
1 'polypeptide(L)'
;GHSLIAGRPVVGGGKTAFGFNPATNEQLEPAYSLITEEQLTTATSAAADAYPSFSTLDPETHAAFLEAIAENIEAIGEDLITRATQETGL
;
A
#
# COMPACT_ATOMS: atom_id res chain seq x y z
N GLY A 1 6.08 7.86 -0.64
CA GLY A 1 6.11 6.51 -0.06
C GLY A 1 6.97 5.55 -0.88
N HIS A 2 7.16 4.35 -0.34
CA HIS A 2 7.91 3.25 -0.96
C HIS A 2 7.00 2.03 -1.14
N SER A 3 7.32 1.16 -2.09
CA SER A 3 6.60 -0.12 -2.23
C SER A 3 6.96 -1.06 -1.08
N LEU A 4 6.01 -1.90 -0.67
CA LEU A 4 6.25 -3.00 0.27
C LEU A 4 6.40 -4.31 -0.54
N ILE A 5 7.55 -4.97 -0.43
CA ILE A 5 7.86 -6.22 -1.13
C ILE A 5 8.33 -7.24 -0.10
N ALA A 6 7.68 -8.41 -0.06
CA ALA A 6 7.98 -9.49 0.90
C ALA A 6 8.05 -9.00 2.37
N GLY A 7 7.14 -8.10 2.75
CA GLY A 7 7.06 -7.54 4.11
C GLY A 7 8.11 -6.47 4.43
N ARG A 8 8.85 -5.94 3.44
CA ARG A 8 9.88 -4.92 3.64
C ARG A 8 9.64 -3.68 2.77
N PRO A 9 9.92 -2.47 3.28
CA PRO A 9 9.92 -1.27 2.44
C PRO A 9 11.09 -1.32 1.45
N VAL A 10 10.79 -1.09 0.18
CA VAL A 10 11.77 -1.08 -0.91
C VAL A 10 11.69 0.25 -1.64
N VAL A 11 12.82 0.97 -1.65
CA VAL A 11 12.98 2.17 -2.47
C VAL A 11 12.97 1.77 -3.94
N GLY A 12 12.04 2.36 -4.70
CA GLY A 12 11.92 2.10 -6.14
C GLY A 12 13.11 2.66 -6.91
N GLY A 13 13.64 1.89 -7.86
CA GLY A 13 14.71 2.32 -8.77
C GLY A 13 14.21 3.02 -10.04
N GLY A 14 12.91 3.23 -10.17
CA GLY A 14 12.25 3.89 -11.29
C GLY A 14 12.13 5.40 -11.10
N LYS A 15 11.11 5.98 -11.76
CA LYS A 15 10.80 7.41 -11.64
C LYS A 15 10.16 7.73 -10.29
N THR A 16 10.06 9.02 -9.99
CA THR A 16 9.29 9.54 -8.85
C THR A 16 7.93 10.05 -9.34
N ALA A 17 6.87 9.77 -8.57
CA ALA A 17 5.53 10.29 -8.77
C ALA A 17 5.04 11.04 -7.52
N PHE A 18 4.02 11.87 -7.67
CA PHE A 18 3.40 12.62 -6.57
C PHE A 18 1.88 12.52 -6.66
N GLY A 19 1.22 12.60 -5.50
CA GLY A 19 -0.23 12.87 -5.46
C GLY A 19 -0.49 14.34 -5.80
N PHE A 20 -1.70 14.66 -6.24
CA PHE A 20 -2.11 16.04 -6.50
C PHE A 20 -3.51 16.28 -5.92
N ASN A 21 -3.70 17.45 -5.33
CA ASN A 21 -5.02 17.89 -4.92
C ASN A 21 -5.82 18.37 -6.13
N PRO A 22 -6.95 17.73 -6.48
CA PRO A 22 -7.68 18.08 -7.69
C PRO A 22 -8.37 19.45 -7.62
N ALA A 23 -8.68 19.97 -6.43
CA ALA A 23 -9.34 21.26 -6.25
C ALA A 23 -8.36 22.44 -6.38
N THR A 24 -7.12 22.27 -5.94
CA THR A 24 -6.11 23.34 -5.91
C THR A 24 -4.97 23.14 -6.92
N ASN A 25 -4.88 21.96 -7.52
CA ASN A 25 -3.76 21.50 -8.35
C ASN A 25 -2.40 21.51 -7.60
N GLU A 26 -2.44 21.48 -6.27
CA GLU A 26 -1.23 21.43 -5.44
C GLU A 26 -0.62 20.03 -5.43
N GLN A 27 0.71 19.96 -5.53
CA GLN A 27 1.45 18.71 -5.37
C GLN A 27 1.46 18.28 -3.91
N LEU A 28 1.09 17.03 -3.64
CA LEU A 28 1.03 16.48 -2.29
C LEU A 28 2.29 15.66 -1.98
N GLU A 29 2.88 15.93 -0.82
CA GLU A 29 3.89 15.06 -0.22
C GLU A 29 3.23 13.83 0.43
N PRO A 30 3.94 12.69 0.60
CA PRO A 30 5.31 12.45 0.16
C PRO A 30 5.41 12.04 -1.32
N ALA A 31 6.55 12.32 -1.93
CA ALA A 31 6.97 11.70 -3.20
C ALA A 31 6.93 10.15 -3.15
N TYR A 32 6.47 9.49 -4.21
CA TYR A 32 6.42 8.04 -4.35
C TYR A 32 7.51 7.53 -5.31
N SER A 33 8.40 6.66 -4.82
CA SER A 33 9.41 6.00 -5.66
C SER A 33 8.79 4.82 -6.40
N LEU A 34 8.72 4.88 -7.73
CA LEU A 34 8.19 3.80 -8.56
C LEU A 34 9.20 2.67 -8.73
N ILE A 35 8.72 1.44 -8.76
CA ILE A 35 9.58 0.25 -8.91
C ILE A 35 9.97 0.00 -10.38
N THR A 36 11.13 -0.64 -10.57
CA THR A 36 11.55 -1.15 -11.89
C THR A 36 10.83 -2.45 -12.25
N GLU A 37 10.99 -2.91 -13.49
CA GLU A 37 10.46 -4.21 -13.94
C GLU A 37 11.09 -5.40 -13.18
N GLU A 38 12.37 -5.30 -12.80
CA GLU A 38 13.05 -6.30 -11.97
C GLU A 38 12.46 -6.34 -10.55
N GLN A 39 12.22 -5.17 -9.95
CA GLN A 39 11.58 -5.07 -8.65
C GLN A 39 10.12 -5.56 -8.70
N LEU A 40 9.40 -5.30 -9.80
CA LEU A 40 8.07 -5.86 -10.05
C LEU A 40 8.11 -7.39 -10.10
N THR A 41 9.06 -7.96 -10.85
CA THR A 41 9.26 -9.42 -10.92
C THR A 41 9.54 -10.01 -9.55
N THR A 42 10.35 -9.34 -8.74
CA THR A 42 10.63 -9.74 -7.36
C THR A 42 9.36 -9.73 -6.51
N ALA A 43 8.54 -8.67 -6.63
CA ALA A 43 7.29 -8.54 -5.88
C ALA A 43 6.27 -9.64 -6.24
N THR A 44 6.06 -9.89 -7.53
CA THR A 44 5.09 -10.88 -7.99
C THR A 44 5.55 -12.31 -7.70
N SER A 45 6.85 -12.60 -7.80
CA SER A 45 7.42 -13.89 -7.41
C SER A 45 7.24 -14.15 -5.92
N ALA A 46 7.56 -13.17 -5.06
CA ALA A 46 7.36 -13.29 -3.62
C ALA A 46 5.89 -13.48 -3.23
N ALA A 47 4.97 -12.82 -3.94
CA ALA A 47 3.53 -13.04 -3.74
C ALA A 47 3.10 -14.46 -4.14
N ALA A 48 3.60 -14.97 -5.27
CA ALA A 48 3.33 -16.34 -5.72
C ALA A 48 3.88 -17.38 -4.72
N ASP A 49 5.07 -17.16 -4.18
CA ASP A 49 5.68 -18.05 -3.18
C ASP A 49 4.92 -18.04 -1.84
N ALA A 50 4.35 -16.89 -1.44
CA ALA A 50 3.57 -16.77 -0.21
C ALA A 50 2.13 -17.31 -0.34
N TYR A 51 1.59 -17.41 -1.56
CA TYR A 51 0.20 -17.78 -1.78
C TYR A 51 -0.19 -19.16 -1.23
N PRO A 52 0.60 -20.25 -1.40
CA PRO A 52 0.21 -21.56 -0.88
C PRO A 52 -0.01 -21.59 0.64
N SER A 53 0.83 -20.90 1.42
CA SER A 53 0.66 -20.85 2.87
C SER A 53 -0.47 -19.91 3.29
N PHE A 54 -0.66 -18.79 2.59
CA PHE A 54 -1.75 -17.85 2.87
C PHE A 54 -3.14 -18.41 2.51
N SER A 55 -3.27 -19.03 1.33
CA SER A 55 -4.54 -19.57 0.84
C SER A 55 -5.06 -20.78 1.63
N THR A 56 -4.20 -21.41 2.43
CA THR A 56 -4.52 -22.56 3.28
C THR A 56 -4.58 -22.23 4.76
N LEU A 57 -4.58 -20.94 5.12
CA LEU A 57 -4.82 -20.51 6.49
C LEU A 57 -6.15 -21.05 7.01
N ASP A 58 -6.15 -21.40 8.30
CA ASP A 58 -7.38 -21.74 9.01
C ASP A 58 -8.37 -20.56 8.94
N PRO A 59 -9.69 -20.81 8.75
CA PRO A 59 -10.68 -19.74 8.62
C PRO A 59 -10.68 -18.72 9.77
N GLU A 60 -10.46 -19.15 11.02
CA GLU A 60 -10.43 -18.23 12.17
C GLU A 60 -9.16 -17.37 12.14
N THR A 61 -8.03 -17.93 11.73
CA THR A 61 -6.78 -17.17 11.56
C THR A 61 -6.92 -16.14 10.44
N HIS A 62 -7.58 -16.49 9.34
CA HIS A 62 -7.83 -15.57 8.24
C HIS A 62 -8.80 -14.45 8.65
N ALA A 63 -9.87 -14.78 9.39
CA ALA A 63 -10.80 -13.79 9.92
C ALA A 63 -10.10 -12.81 10.86
N ALA A 64 -9.35 -13.30 11.85
CA ALA A 64 -8.61 -12.47 12.79
C ALA A 64 -7.58 -11.54 12.11
N PHE A 65 -6.95 -12.01 11.02
CA PHE A 65 -6.06 -11.17 10.23
C PHE A 65 -6.79 -10.00 9.55
N LEU A 66 -7.97 -10.25 8.96
CA LEU A 66 -8.77 -9.21 8.30
C LEU A 66 -9.41 -8.25 9.30
N GLU A 67 -9.86 -8.76 10.45
CA GLU A 67 -10.36 -7.95 11.56
C GLU A 67 -9.29 -6.99 12.08
N ALA A 68 -8.06 -7.48 12.28
CA ALA A 68 -6.94 -6.63 12.66
C ALA A 68 -6.67 -5.52 11.62
N ILE A 69 -6.79 -5.80 10.31
CA ILE A 69 -6.66 -4.76 9.28
C ILE A 69 -7.77 -3.71 9.43
N ALA A 70 -9.02 -4.12 9.65
CA ALA A 70 -10.15 -3.21 9.84
C ALA A 70 -9.96 -2.31 11.08
N GLU A 71 -9.58 -2.90 12.22
CA GLU A 71 -9.28 -2.17 13.45
C GLU A 71 -8.16 -1.14 13.24
N ASN A 72 -7.09 -1.50 12.51
CA ASN A 72 -6.02 -0.56 12.20
C ASN A 72 -6.49 0.58 11.28
N ILE A 73 -7.36 0.32 10.31
CA ILE A 73 -7.94 1.36 9.44
C ILE A 73 -8.80 2.33 10.26
N GLU A 74 -9.67 1.81 11.12
CA GLU A 74 -10.49 2.63 12.02
C GLU A 74 -9.64 3.47 12.97
N ALA A 75 -8.54 2.92 13.48
CA ALA A 75 -7.62 3.61 14.37
C ALA A 75 -6.87 4.77 13.70
N ILE A 76 -6.68 4.76 12.37
CA ILE A 76 -6.09 5.91 11.64
C ILE A 76 -7.07 7.10 11.64
N GLY A 77 -8.37 6.84 11.49
CA GLY A 77 -9.43 7.84 11.62
C GLY A 77 -9.30 9.05 10.69
N GLU A 78 -9.32 10.25 11.26
CA GLU A 78 -9.37 11.54 10.55
C GLU A 78 -8.20 11.77 9.59
N ASP A 79 -7.01 11.22 9.87
CA ASP A 79 -5.84 11.38 9.01
C ASP A 79 -6.06 10.69 7.65
N LEU A 80 -6.71 9.52 7.65
CA LEU A 80 -7.05 8.80 6.43
C LEU A 80 -8.10 9.55 5.62
N ILE A 81 -9.13 10.09 6.29
CA ILE A 81 -10.20 10.88 5.66
C ILE A 81 -9.63 12.14 5.03
N THR A 82 -8.85 12.90 5.80
CA THR A 82 -8.19 14.14 5.33
C THR A 82 -7.35 13.86 4.09
N ARG A 83 -6.57 12.78 4.11
CA ARG A 83 -5.73 12.43 2.97
C ARG A 83 -6.57 11.99 1.75
N ALA A 84 -7.61 11.20 1.96
CA ALA A 84 -8.52 10.78 0.89
C ALA A 84 -9.19 11.98 0.22
N THR A 85 -9.72 12.93 0.98
CA THR A 85 -10.28 14.18 0.44
C THR A 85 -9.24 14.99 -0.32
N GLN A 86 -8.01 15.10 0.21
CA GLN A 86 -6.92 15.80 -0.50
C GLN A 86 -6.60 15.15 -1.85
N GLU A 87 -6.51 13.81 -1.94
CA GLU A 87 -6.10 13.14 -3.18
C GLU A 87 -7.24 12.94 -4.19
N THR A 88 -8.50 12.91 -3.73
CA THR A 88 -9.65 12.54 -4.58
C THR A 88 -10.70 13.64 -4.75
N GLY A 89 -10.72 14.63 -3.85
CA GLY A 89 -11.73 15.69 -3.83
C GLY A 89 -13.11 15.27 -3.28
N LEU A 90 -13.19 14.10 -2.61
CA LEU A 90 -14.39 13.60 -1.91
C LEU A 90 -14.77 14.45 -0.69
#